data_AF-A0AAW0ESX9-F1
#
_entry.id   AF-A0AAW0ESX9-F1
#
_cell.length_a   1.000
_cell.length_b   1.000
_cell.length_c   1.000
_cell.angle_alpha   90.00
_cell.angle_beta   90.00
_cell.angle_gamma   90.00
#
_symmetry.space_group_name_H-M   'P 1'
#
loop_
_entity.id
_entity.type
_entity.pdbx_description
1 polymer ?
#
loop_
_entity_poly.entity_id
_entity_poly.type
_entity_poly.pdbx_seq_one_letter_code
_entity_poly.pdbx_strand_id
1 'polypeptide(L)'
;MTELVPLDAVRFSNGEPLCAYHECYRCFDNRDILFRLVNVEKRQWFFFNDTTDTVAHVRAVFAPGSDIRPLQRAHLRVLPGPDGVVDATCSIEVTLDVEPGFTESFVEGEHKGFHLDFRTETAPARDVVFAYRRPTVPYDRIYRCFKNNGNGLLFRVVDERAGRWFFYNDTRDLVMTVRVTFADSAEVRALGSTTADAPLPDAAIGGVVYVLHIAPGRTEPFIEGTPTTYALEFAAEPVGAVDAPAGEESVHYLHSGPDAAIIPHRSHVFPCFKEHGNGLLFRVVDDVNGIWGFYNDTADYVMTANMRYPRSSGVRLAPGVQTLADEERADGVIAAVEVPPLVTVPFLVGAPEVFELAFSATPVTSVAPPPPQQQQQQLTPATNARTAPHGGDDVGPLETPPPALPVPEEAPVYSHAGPDAAVVPHVDEVYKCFKDHGNGLLFRLVDKMQRRWAFYNDTQDVVASVRVQFPPGARIQLLGHTVAGRDPETGGVLYELRVHPLETALFVQGDVDVFTTKFVAERVQT
;
A
#
# COMPACT_ATOMS: atom_id res chain seq x y z
N MET A 1 14.45 10.51 -15.13
CA MET A 1 14.91 9.89 -16.41
C MET A 1 14.77 8.40 -16.19
N THR A 2 14.31 7.61 -17.17
CA THR A 2 14.16 6.15 -16.93
C THR A 2 15.52 5.44 -17.09
N GLU A 3 15.88 4.55 -16.18
CA GLU A 3 17.15 3.81 -16.21
C GLU A 3 16.94 2.41 -16.78
N LEU A 4 17.74 2.00 -17.78
CA LEU A 4 17.70 0.63 -18.32
C LEU A 4 18.25 -0.35 -17.29
N VAL A 5 17.47 -1.37 -16.96
CA VAL A 5 17.87 -2.44 -16.06
C VAL A 5 18.30 -3.66 -16.89
N PRO A 6 19.51 -4.19 -16.69
CA PRO A 6 19.90 -5.48 -17.26
C PRO A 6 18.89 -6.57 -16.86
N LEU A 7 18.41 -7.34 -17.82
CA LEU A 7 17.30 -8.29 -17.59
C LEU A 7 17.59 -9.31 -16.49
N ASP A 8 18.84 -9.75 -16.36
CA ASP A 8 19.32 -10.66 -15.33
C ASP A 8 19.32 -10.04 -13.92
N ALA A 9 19.35 -8.70 -13.84
CA ALA A 9 19.29 -7.92 -12.63
C ALA A 9 17.87 -7.41 -12.29
N VAL A 10 16.88 -7.61 -13.16
CA VAL A 10 15.49 -7.23 -12.88
C VAL A 10 14.95 -8.12 -11.77
N ARG A 11 14.41 -7.49 -10.72
CA ARG A 11 13.72 -8.16 -9.63
C ARG A 11 12.44 -7.39 -9.37
N PHE A 12 11.33 -8.12 -9.35
CA PHE A 12 10.03 -7.61 -8.95
C PHE A 12 9.73 -8.16 -7.55
N SER A 13 9.23 -7.30 -6.67
CA SER A 13 9.04 -7.62 -5.26
C SER A 13 7.61 -7.99 -4.92
N ASN A 14 6.63 -7.43 -5.63
CA ASN A 14 5.21 -7.51 -5.31
C ASN A 14 4.37 -8.07 -6.47
N GLY A 15 5.01 -8.84 -7.35
CA GLY A 15 4.36 -9.52 -8.47
C GLY A 15 5.32 -9.81 -9.61
N GLU A 16 4.77 -10.24 -10.74
CA GLU A 16 5.51 -10.41 -11.99
C GLU A 16 4.69 -9.79 -13.12
N PRO A 17 5.33 -9.12 -14.09
CA PRO A 17 4.61 -8.53 -15.18
C PRO A 17 3.97 -9.57 -16.10
N LEU A 18 2.72 -9.32 -16.48
CA LEU A 18 1.92 -10.25 -17.30
C LEU A 18 2.04 -9.96 -18.80
N CYS A 19 3.22 -9.52 -19.26
CA CYS A 19 3.49 -9.19 -20.65
C CYS A 19 4.86 -9.71 -21.09
N ALA A 20 5.02 -10.01 -22.38
CA ALA A 20 6.33 -10.27 -22.96
C ALA A 20 7.07 -8.96 -23.22
N TYR A 21 8.31 -8.84 -22.77
CA TYR A 21 9.18 -7.68 -22.97
C TYR A 21 10.63 -8.10 -23.23
N HIS A 22 11.37 -7.20 -23.85
CA HIS A 22 12.79 -7.36 -24.19
C HIS A 22 13.68 -6.36 -23.45
N GLU A 23 13.12 -5.22 -23.04
CA GLU A 23 13.82 -4.21 -22.27
C GLU A 23 12.98 -3.82 -21.06
N CYS A 24 13.64 -3.57 -19.94
CA CYS A 24 13.01 -3.15 -18.69
C CYS A 24 13.70 -1.88 -18.19
N TYR A 25 12.92 -0.87 -17.84
CA TYR A 25 13.45 0.39 -17.31
C TYR A 25 12.83 0.72 -15.96
N ARG A 26 13.64 1.12 -14.98
CA ARG A 26 13.14 1.77 -13.76
C ARG A 26 12.66 3.17 -14.09
N CYS A 27 11.47 3.52 -13.62
CA CYS A 27 10.89 4.84 -13.84
C CYS A 27 11.33 5.88 -12.80
N PHE A 28 11.80 5.42 -11.65
CA PHE A 28 12.26 6.26 -10.53
C PHE A 28 13.68 5.87 -10.14
N ASP A 29 14.53 6.87 -9.92
CA ASP A 29 15.94 6.67 -9.61
C ASP A 29 16.08 5.88 -8.31
N ASN A 30 16.75 4.72 -8.37
CA ASN A 30 16.99 3.82 -7.23
C ASN A 30 15.73 3.37 -6.47
N ARG A 31 14.55 3.38 -7.11
CA ARG A 31 13.31 2.88 -6.52
C ARG A 31 12.63 1.88 -7.45
N ASP A 32 12.51 0.65 -6.97
CA ASP A 32 11.80 -0.44 -7.65
C ASP A 32 10.29 -0.33 -7.40
N ILE A 33 9.68 0.77 -7.88
CA ILE A 33 8.24 1.05 -7.67
C ILE A 33 7.43 1.00 -8.96
N LEU A 34 8.02 1.40 -10.09
CA LEU A 34 7.36 1.37 -11.40
C LEU A 34 8.41 1.03 -12.46
N PHE A 35 8.07 0.06 -13.28
CA PHE A 35 8.90 -0.42 -14.38
C PHE A 35 8.21 -0.16 -15.71
N ARG A 36 8.94 0.41 -16.67
CA ARG A 36 8.53 0.46 -18.07
C ARG A 36 9.10 -0.76 -18.79
N LEU A 37 8.23 -1.56 -19.36
CA LEU A 37 8.58 -2.78 -20.07
C LEU A 37 8.35 -2.57 -21.57
N VAL A 38 9.35 -2.87 -22.39
CA VAL A 38 9.30 -2.62 -23.83
C VAL A 38 9.41 -3.95 -24.58
N ASN A 39 8.39 -4.27 -25.35
CA ASN A 39 8.46 -5.33 -26.34
C ASN A 39 8.97 -4.74 -27.66
N VAL A 40 10.26 -4.92 -27.93
CA VAL A 40 10.91 -4.35 -29.13
C VAL A 40 10.35 -4.95 -30.42
N GLU A 41 10.05 -6.25 -30.46
CA GLU A 41 9.51 -6.93 -31.66
C GLU A 41 8.13 -6.39 -32.05
N LYS A 42 7.23 -6.26 -31.07
CA LYS A 42 5.87 -5.75 -31.30
C LYS A 42 5.79 -4.23 -31.21
N ARG A 43 6.89 -3.56 -30.86
CA ARG A 43 6.96 -2.11 -30.58
C ARG A 43 5.94 -1.65 -29.54
N GLN A 44 5.77 -2.42 -28.48
CA GLN A 44 4.77 -2.17 -27.43
C GLN A 44 5.42 -1.75 -26.13
N TRP A 45 4.78 -0.82 -25.43
CA TRP A 45 5.18 -0.39 -24.11
C TRP A 45 4.12 -0.79 -23.09
N PHE A 46 4.59 -1.25 -21.94
CA PHE A 46 3.80 -1.60 -20.78
C PHE A 46 4.40 -0.93 -19.55
N PHE A 47 3.59 -0.77 -18.51
CA PHE A 47 4.05 -0.37 -17.20
C PHE A 47 3.62 -1.40 -16.16
N PHE A 48 4.56 -1.81 -15.31
CA PHE A 48 4.30 -2.66 -14.17
C PHE A 48 4.55 -1.88 -12.89
N ASN A 49 3.52 -1.72 -12.08
CA ASN A 49 3.60 -1.06 -10.78
C ASN A 49 3.88 -2.12 -9.72
N ASP A 50 5.11 -2.11 -9.20
CA ASP A 50 5.62 -3.10 -8.24
C ASP A 50 5.34 -2.69 -6.79
N THR A 51 4.41 -1.77 -6.55
CA THR A 51 3.96 -1.41 -5.20
C THR A 51 2.70 -2.18 -4.80
N THR A 52 2.38 -2.20 -3.50
CA THR A 52 1.16 -2.83 -2.97
C THR A 52 0.05 -1.83 -2.64
N ASP A 53 0.38 -0.54 -2.54
CA ASP A 53 -0.49 0.47 -1.95
C ASP A 53 -0.44 1.82 -2.66
N THR A 54 0.22 1.91 -3.82
CA THR A 54 0.45 3.16 -4.54
C THR A 54 -0.03 3.01 -5.99
N VAL A 55 -0.79 3.97 -6.49
CA VAL A 55 -1.14 4.09 -7.92
C VAL A 55 -0.08 4.97 -8.59
N ALA A 56 0.37 4.55 -9.76
CA ALA A 56 1.32 5.30 -10.56
C ALA A 56 0.62 5.93 -11.77
N HIS A 57 0.67 7.25 -11.87
CA HIS A 57 0.22 8.02 -13.02
C HIS A 57 1.38 8.21 -13.99
N VAL A 58 1.20 7.70 -15.20
CA VAL A 58 2.14 7.81 -16.31
C VAL A 58 1.64 8.87 -17.27
N ARG A 59 2.51 9.82 -17.63
CA ARG A 59 2.27 10.77 -18.71
C ARG A 59 3.46 10.74 -19.66
N ALA A 60 3.20 10.50 -20.93
CA ALA A 60 4.21 10.58 -21.99
C ALA A 60 3.84 11.65 -23.01
N VAL A 61 4.81 12.46 -23.42
CA VAL A 61 4.67 13.39 -24.54
C VAL A 61 5.64 12.96 -25.64
N PHE A 62 5.08 12.49 -26.75
CA PHE A 62 5.83 12.03 -27.92
C PHE A 62 6.01 13.18 -28.92
N ALA A 63 7.19 13.22 -29.53
CA ALA A 63 7.58 14.24 -30.49
C ALA A 63 6.74 14.18 -31.77
N PRO A 64 6.60 15.31 -32.50
CA PRO A 64 5.88 15.36 -33.76
C PRO A 64 6.29 14.30 -34.78
N GLY A 65 5.30 13.77 -35.49
CA GLY A 65 5.49 12.73 -36.50
C GLY A 65 5.79 11.34 -35.93
N SER A 66 5.54 11.10 -34.64
CA SER A 66 5.48 9.75 -34.05
C SER A 66 4.21 9.04 -34.53
N ASP A 67 4.33 7.76 -34.89
CA ASP A 67 3.23 6.89 -35.33
C ASP A 67 2.92 5.89 -34.22
N ILE A 68 2.08 6.31 -33.28
CA ILE A 68 1.75 5.54 -32.07
C ILE A 68 0.25 5.41 -31.88
N ARG A 69 -0.18 4.24 -31.41
CA ARG A 69 -1.56 3.96 -30.98
C ARG A 69 -1.61 3.72 -29.47
N PRO A 70 -2.60 4.27 -28.74
CA PRO A 70 -2.80 3.93 -27.36
C PRO A 70 -3.31 2.49 -27.27
N LEU A 71 -2.91 1.79 -26.22
CA LEU A 71 -3.39 0.45 -25.91
C LEU A 71 -4.32 0.49 -24.70
N GLN A 72 -5.38 -0.32 -24.76
CA GLN A 72 -6.30 -0.58 -23.64
C GLN A 72 -6.81 0.71 -22.95
N ARG A 73 -6.35 0.97 -21.71
CA ARG A 73 -6.78 2.06 -20.83
C ARG A 73 -6.00 3.36 -21.06
N ALA A 74 -5.00 3.37 -21.93
CA ALA A 74 -4.22 4.56 -22.20
C ALA A 74 -5.05 5.60 -22.98
N HIS A 75 -4.99 6.85 -22.53
CA HIS A 75 -5.70 7.96 -23.14
C HIS A 75 -4.75 8.78 -24.00
N LEU A 76 -5.00 8.85 -25.30
CA LEU A 76 -4.24 9.66 -26.25
C LEU A 76 -4.93 11.00 -26.51
N ARG A 77 -4.16 12.08 -26.48
CA ARG A 77 -4.57 13.43 -26.88
C ARG A 77 -3.49 14.08 -27.75
N VAL A 78 -3.88 14.68 -28.87
CA VAL A 78 -2.95 15.48 -29.68
C VAL A 78 -2.84 16.88 -29.08
N LEU A 79 -1.61 17.33 -28.82
CA LEU A 79 -1.34 18.66 -28.28
C LEU A 79 -1.32 19.67 -29.43
N PRO A 80 -2.18 20.70 -29.44
CA PRO A 80 -2.22 21.69 -30.52
C PRO A 80 -0.87 22.39 -30.68
N GLY A 81 -0.49 22.69 -31.93
CA GLY A 81 0.66 23.53 -32.22
C GLY A 81 0.46 24.97 -31.71
N PRO A 82 1.50 25.83 -31.81
CA PRO A 82 1.43 27.23 -31.36
C PRO A 82 0.25 28.02 -31.96
N ASP A 83 -0.17 27.65 -33.16
CA ASP A 83 -1.25 28.29 -33.91
C ASP A 83 -2.64 27.69 -33.60
N GLY A 84 -2.73 26.73 -32.66
CA GLY A 84 -3.96 26.03 -32.30
C GLY A 84 -4.43 24.99 -33.32
N VAL A 85 -3.69 24.81 -34.41
CA VAL A 85 -3.99 23.82 -35.45
C VAL A 85 -3.48 22.45 -35.03
N VAL A 86 -4.29 21.42 -35.27
CA VAL A 86 -3.95 20.01 -35.04
C VAL A 86 -3.56 19.37 -36.36
N ASP A 87 -2.28 19.08 -36.54
CA ASP A 87 -1.72 18.47 -37.76
C ASP A 87 -0.56 17.50 -37.43
N ALA A 88 0.15 17.02 -38.46
CA ALA A 88 1.27 16.10 -38.32
C ALA A 88 2.51 16.69 -37.61
N THR A 89 2.53 18.01 -37.37
CA THR A 89 3.60 18.71 -36.62
C THR A 89 3.31 18.80 -35.12
N CYS A 90 2.17 18.28 -34.68
CA CYS A 90 1.76 18.29 -33.28
C CYS A 90 2.40 17.15 -32.49
N SER A 91 2.69 17.41 -31.21
CA SER A 91 3.10 16.40 -30.25
C SER A 91 1.89 15.58 -29.80
N ILE A 92 2.13 14.33 -29.38
CA ILE A 92 1.08 13.43 -28.89
C ILE A 92 1.29 13.20 -27.40
N GLU A 93 0.28 13.47 -26.59
CA GLU A 93 0.27 13.14 -25.17
C GLU A 93 -0.48 11.83 -24.95
N VAL A 94 0.07 10.94 -24.12
CA VAL A 94 -0.59 9.72 -23.68
C VAL A 94 -0.52 9.62 -22.16
N THR A 95 -1.65 9.36 -21.50
CA THR A 95 -1.72 9.19 -20.05
C THR A 95 -2.30 7.83 -19.66
N LEU A 96 -1.84 7.27 -18.54
CA LEU A 96 -2.29 5.97 -18.03
C LEU A 96 -2.09 5.89 -16.51
N ASP A 97 -3.08 5.36 -15.80
CA ASP A 97 -2.99 5.05 -14.37
C ASP A 97 -2.73 3.54 -14.19
N VAL A 98 -1.70 3.22 -13.42
CA VAL A 98 -1.24 1.84 -13.17
C VAL A 98 -1.45 1.52 -11.69
N GLU A 99 -2.38 0.62 -11.40
CA GLU A 99 -2.73 0.17 -10.05
C GLU A 99 -1.61 -0.67 -9.41
N PRO A 100 -1.50 -0.72 -8.07
CA PRO A 100 -0.49 -1.54 -7.38
C PRO A 100 -0.58 -3.02 -7.75
N GLY A 101 0.54 -3.62 -8.15
CA GLY A 101 0.65 -5.02 -8.58
C GLY A 101 0.15 -5.29 -10.01
N PHE A 102 -0.23 -4.26 -10.79
CA PHE A 102 -0.76 -4.44 -12.14
C PHE A 102 0.26 -4.15 -13.23
N THR A 103 0.13 -4.89 -14.33
CA THR A 103 0.73 -4.57 -15.62
C THR A 103 -0.33 -3.95 -16.52
N GLU A 104 -0.06 -2.76 -17.05
CA GLU A 104 -0.96 -2.05 -17.95
C GLU A 104 -0.29 -1.79 -19.31
N SER A 105 -1.03 -2.00 -20.39
CA SER A 105 -0.56 -1.69 -21.74
C SER A 105 -0.67 -0.19 -22.00
N PHE A 106 0.36 0.41 -22.61
CA PHE A 106 0.43 1.85 -22.79
C PHE A 106 0.29 2.29 -24.25
N VAL A 107 1.29 2.02 -25.07
CA VAL A 107 1.31 2.41 -26.49
C VAL A 107 1.92 1.32 -27.35
N GLU A 108 1.60 1.36 -28.64
CA GLU A 108 2.29 0.59 -29.68
C GLU A 108 2.66 1.49 -30.86
N GLY A 109 3.84 1.29 -31.44
CA GLY A 109 4.24 1.94 -32.69
C GLY A 109 5.63 2.55 -32.66
N GLU A 110 5.91 3.43 -33.60
CA GLU A 110 7.21 4.07 -33.78
C GLU A 110 7.21 5.51 -33.24
N HIS A 111 8.06 5.80 -32.26
CA HIS A 111 8.22 7.15 -31.72
C HIS A 111 9.50 7.81 -32.24
N LYS A 112 9.46 9.14 -32.47
CA LYS A 112 10.64 9.93 -32.90
C LYS A 112 11.39 10.60 -31.75
N GLY A 113 10.85 10.48 -30.54
CA GLY A 113 11.36 11.09 -29.31
C GLY A 113 10.22 11.21 -28.32
N PHE A 114 10.52 11.22 -27.02
CA PHE A 114 9.49 11.30 -25.99
C PHE A 114 10.03 11.91 -24.70
N HIS A 115 9.11 12.45 -23.91
CA HIS A 115 9.32 12.83 -22.53
C HIS A 115 8.35 12.04 -21.64
N LEU A 116 8.83 11.56 -20.49
CA LEU A 116 8.03 10.80 -19.53
C LEU A 116 8.02 11.53 -18.20
N ASP A 117 6.81 11.74 -17.69
CA ASP A 117 6.52 12.23 -16.35
C ASP A 117 5.80 11.14 -15.58
N PHE A 118 6.23 10.92 -14.33
CA PHE A 118 5.60 9.96 -13.43
C PHE A 118 5.17 10.67 -12.16
N ARG A 119 3.99 10.29 -11.67
CA ARG A 119 3.50 10.71 -10.35
C ARG A 119 2.95 9.49 -9.63
N THR A 120 3.07 9.47 -8.32
CA THR A 120 2.54 8.39 -7.49
C THR A 120 1.62 8.96 -6.45
N GLU A 121 0.49 8.31 -6.22
CA GLU A 121 -0.39 8.58 -5.10
C GLU A 121 -0.69 7.30 -4.33
N THR A 122 -1.04 7.41 -3.05
CA THR A 122 -1.55 6.24 -2.31
C THR A 122 -2.79 5.72 -3.02
N ALA A 123 -2.87 4.42 -3.26
CA ALA A 123 -4.01 3.75 -3.86
C ALA A 123 -5.26 3.87 -2.98
N PRO A 124 -6.45 4.01 -3.58
CA PRO A 124 -7.70 3.92 -2.84
C PRO A 124 -7.80 2.59 -2.09
N ALA A 125 -8.25 2.67 -0.84
CA ALA A 125 -8.53 1.51 -0.03
C ALA A 125 -9.70 0.71 -0.63
N ARG A 126 -9.47 -0.58 -0.87
CA ARG A 126 -10.52 -1.54 -1.23
C ARG A 126 -11.11 -2.18 0.02
N ASP A 127 -12.38 -2.57 -0.07
CA ASP A 127 -13.12 -3.32 0.96
C ASP A 127 -13.05 -2.69 2.36
N VAL A 128 -13.28 -1.38 2.44
CA VAL A 128 -13.28 -0.66 3.71
C VAL A 128 -14.43 -1.11 4.60
N VAL A 129 -14.08 -1.64 5.78
CA VAL A 129 -15.04 -1.94 6.85
C VAL A 129 -15.00 -0.82 7.88
N PHE A 130 -16.11 -0.09 7.98
CA PHE A 130 -16.27 0.94 9.00
C PHE A 130 -16.65 0.32 10.34
N ALA A 131 -16.04 0.81 11.42
CA ALA A 131 -16.24 0.32 12.77
C ALA A 131 -17.41 1.03 13.48
N TYR A 132 -17.70 2.28 13.14
CA TYR A 132 -18.77 3.03 13.79
C TYR A 132 -19.95 3.33 12.86
N ARG A 133 -19.76 4.15 11.83
CA ARG A 133 -20.82 4.51 10.86
C ARG A 133 -20.24 4.55 9.45
N ARG A 134 -21.09 4.76 8.46
CA ARG A 134 -20.64 4.96 7.08
C ARG A 134 -20.62 6.45 6.77
N PRO A 135 -19.70 6.92 5.90
CA PRO A 135 -19.76 8.27 5.36
C PRO A 135 -21.14 8.51 4.73
N THR A 136 -21.73 9.68 4.98
CA THR A 136 -23.08 10.03 4.48
C THR A 136 -23.06 10.72 3.12
N VAL A 137 -21.88 10.89 2.53
CA VAL A 137 -21.65 11.59 1.27
C VAL A 137 -21.41 10.58 0.14
N PRO A 138 -21.78 10.90 -1.12
CA PRO A 138 -21.35 10.11 -2.26
C PRO A 138 -19.83 10.20 -2.44
N TYR A 139 -19.22 9.12 -2.91
CA TYR A 139 -17.80 9.05 -3.24
C TYR A 139 -17.52 7.89 -4.20
N ASP A 140 -16.42 8.02 -4.93
CA ASP A 140 -15.89 6.99 -5.83
C ASP A 140 -14.52 6.48 -5.37
N ARG A 141 -13.77 7.28 -4.59
CA ARG A 141 -12.51 6.85 -3.96
C ARG A 141 -12.53 7.07 -2.44
N ILE A 142 -11.88 6.17 -1.72
CA ILE A 142 -11.69 6.26 -0.28
C ILE A 142 -10.25 5.87 0.07
N TYR A 143 -9.63 6.56 1.02
CA TYR A 143 -8.25 6.33 1.44
C TYR A 143 -8.19 6.24 2.96
N ARG A 144 -7.48 5.24 3.49
CA ARG A 144 -7.17 5.15 4.93
C ARG A 144 -6.10 6.18 5.26
N CYS A 145 -6.40 7.10 6.16
CA CYS A 145 -5.41 8.10 6.61
C CYS A 145 -4.40 7.49 7.59
N PHE A 146 -4.83 6.54 8.43
CA PHE A 146 -3.95 5.75 9.31
C PHE A 146 -3.85 4.32 8.78
N LYS A 147 -2.93 4.06 7.85
CA LYS A 147 -2.82 2.79 7.11
C LYS A 147 -2.61 1.57 8.03
N ASN A 148 -1.89 1.75 9.14
CA ASN A 148 -1.42 0.67 10.01
C ASN A 148 -2.26 0.54 11.31
N ASN A 149 -3.36 1.30 11.46
CA ASN A 149 -4.11 1.38 12.72
C ASN A 149 -5.55 0.92 12.53
N GLY A 150 -5.85 -0.28 13.05
CA GLY A 150 -7.20 -0.82 13.05
C GLY A 150 -7.81 -0.84 11.66
N ASN A 151 -8.95 -0.17 11.49
CA ASN A 151 -9.65 -0.10 10.21
C ASN A 151 -9.24 1.09 9.32
N GLY A 152 -8.40 1.99 9.83
CA GLY A 152 -8.01 3.24 9.18
C GLY A 152 -8.26 4.48 10.02
N LEU A 153 -9.15 4.41 11.03
CA LEU A 153 -9.61 5.46 11.96
C LEU A 153 -10.24 6.71 11.33
N LEU A 154 -9.54 7.31 10.37
CA LEU A 154 -9.93 8.45 9.58
C LEU A 154 -9.81 8.08 8.10
N PHE A 155 -10.78 8.51 7.31
CA PHE A 155 -10.84 8.22 5.89
C PHE A 155 -10.93 9.50 5.09
N ARG A 156 -10.05 9.67 4.11
CA ARG A 156 -10.24 10.67 3.05
C ARG A 156 -11.19 10.07 2.03
N VAL A 157 -12.28 10.77 1.75
CA VAL A 157 -13.35 10.32 0.88
C VAL A 157 -13.45 11.31 -0.27
N VAL A 158 -13.36 10.83 -1.51
CA VAL A 158 -13.27 11.68 -2.70
C VAL A 158 -14.42 11.33 -3.66
N ASP A 159 -15.12 12.38 -4.07
CA ASP A 159 -16.04 12.37 -5.22
C ASP A 159 -15.30 13.04 -6.37
N GLU A 160 -14.66 12.26 -7.23
CA GLU A 160 -13.89 12.76 -8.37
C GLU A 160 -14.78 13.48 -9.36
N ARG A 161 -16.03 13.03 -9.54
CA ARG A 161 -16.97 13.65 -10.48
C ARG A 161 -17.33 15.06 -10.07
N ALA A 162 -17.50 15.30 -8.77
CA ALA A 162 -17.75 16.62 -8.23
C ALA A 162 -16.45 17.40 -7.95
N GLY A 163 -15.28 16.76 -8.03
CA GLY A 163 -14.00 17.32 -7.62
C GLY A 163 -14.00 17.70 -6.14
N ARG A 164 -14.56 16.86 -5.26
CA ARG A 164 -14.75 17.19 -3.84
C ARG A 164 -14.10 16.19 -2.92
N TRP A 165 -13.43 16.71 -1.91
CA TRP A 165 -12.83 15.92 -0.86
C TRP A 165 -13.57 16.13 0.45
N PHE A 166 -13.76 15.03 1.16
CA PHE A 166 -14.34 14.97 2.49
C PHE A 166 -13.40 14.16 3.38
N PHE A 167 -13.53 14.34 4.67
CA PHE A 167 -12.92 13.44 5.64
C PHE A 167 -13.99 12.87 6.56
N TYR A 168 -13.92 11.56 6.78
CA TYR A 168 -14.78 10.82 7.67
C TYR A 168 -14.00 10.30 8.86
N ASN A 169 -14.38 10.75 10.05
CA ASN A 169 -13.85 10.24 11.31
C ASN A 169 -14.72 9.07 11.79
N ASP A 170 -14.17 7.86 11.73
CA ASP A 170 -14.87 6.62 12.12
C ASP A 170 -14.66 6.24 13.58
N THR A 171 -13.98 7.09 14.35
CA THR A 171 -13.79 6.90 15.79
C THR A 171 -15.00 7.38 16.58
N ARG A 172 -15.05 7.04 17.88
CA ARG A 172 -16.11 7.47 18.81
C ARG A 172 -15.64 8.51 19.81
N ASP A 173 -14.35 8.57 20.07
CA ASP A 173 -13.75 9.30 21.19
C ASP A 173 -12.55 10.15 20.78
N LEU A 174 -12.21 10.23 19.49
CA LEU A 174 -11.13 11.07 18.96
C LEU A 174 -11.72 12.16 18.05
N VAL A 175 -11.29 13.39 18.24
CA VAL A 175 -11.39 14.47 17.26
C VAL A 175 -10.20 14.34 16.33
N MET A 176 -10.47 14.27 15.04
CA MET A 176 -9.44 14.18 14.01
C MET A 176 -9.14 15.58 13.48
N THR A 177 -7.87 15.96 13.49
CA THR A 177 -7.38 17.19 12.86
C THR A 177 -6.66 16.80 11.58
N VAL A 178 -7.10 17.38 10.47
CA VAL A 178 -6.50 17.21 9.15
C VAL A 178 -5.85 18.53 8.76
N ARG A 179 -4.59 18.48 8.34
CA ARG A 179 -3.88 19.61 7.76
C ARG A 179 -3.33 19.21 6.40
N VAL A 180 -3.58 20.04 5.39
CA VAL A 180 -3.16 19.75 4.01
C VAL A 180 -2.49 20.98 3.42
N THR A 181 -1.27 20.79 2.95
CA THR A 181 -0.52 21.82 2.22
C THR A 181 -0.65 21.56 0.73
N PHE A 182 -1.23 22.50 0.00
CA PHE A 182 -1.36 22.48 -1.46
C PHE A 182 -0.31 23.38 -2.10
N ALA A 183 0.31 22.90 -3.18
CA ALA A 183 1.36 23.65 -3.88
C ALA A 183 0.82 24.87 -4.65
N ASP A 184 -0.42 24.80 -5.14
CA ASP A 184 -1.08 25.87 -5.88
C ASP A 184 -2.46 26.14 -5.28
N SER A 185 -2.65 27.35 -4.76
CA SER A 185 -3.92 27.80 -4.20
C SER A 185 -5.02 27.98 -5.25
N ALA A 186 -4.70 28.11 -6.53
CA ALA A 186 -5.69 28.22 -7.60
C ALA A 186 -6.40 26.90 -7.92
N GLU A 187 -5.80 25.75 -7.55
CA GLU A 187 -6.37 24.42 -7.80
C GLU A 187 -7.45 24.02 -6.79
N VAL A 188 -7.58 24.74 -5.67
CA VAL A 188 -8.39 24.31 -4.52
C VAL A 188 -9.21 25.44 -3.92
N ARG A 189 -10.39 25.08 -3.41
CA ARG A 189 -11.29 25.97 -2.67
C ARG A 189 -11.73 25.29 -1.39
N ALA A 190 -11.44 25.89 -0.24
CA ALA A 190 -11.92 25.38 1.05
C ALA A 190 -13.46 25.29 1.11
N LEU A 191 -13.96 24.25 1.77
CA LEU A 191 -15.38 24.00 1.98
C LEU A 191 -15.71 23.88 3.47
N GLY A 192 -16.97 24.18 3.81
CA GLY A 192 -17.51 23.97 5.15
C GLY A 192 -16.73 24.71 6.25
N SER A 193 -16.32 23.97 7.27
CA SER A 193 -15.54 24.46 8.41
C SER A 193 -14.02 24.44 8.17
N THR A 194 -13.57 24.16 6.95
CA THR A 194 -12.15 24.16 6.59
C THR A 194 -11.59 25.58 6.64
N THR A 195 -10.51 25.78 7.38
CA THR A 195 -9.87 27.08 7.59
C THR A 195 -8.48 27.12 6.95
N ALA A 196 -8.11 28.28 6.40
CA ALA A 196 -6.73 28.54 5.98
C ALA A 196 -5.83 28.75 7.20
N ASP A 197 -4.64 28.15 7.18
CA ASP A 197 -3.60 28.31 8.19
C ASP A 197 -2.39 29.08 7.60
N ALA A 198 -1.49 29.55 8.46
CA ALA A 198 -0.28 30.23 8.03
C ALA A 198 0.59 29.29 7.16
N PRO A 199 1.15 29.77 6.04
CA PRO A 199 2.06 28.98 5.24
C PRO A 199 3.27 28.54 6.07
N LEU A 200 3.68 27.28 5.90
CA LEU A 200 4.94 26.80 6.46
C LEU A 200 6.13 27.59 5.86
N PRO A 201 7.26 27.75 6.57
CA PRO A 201 8.43 28.48 6.08
C PRO A 201 8.96 27.96 4.73
N ASP A 202 8.77 26.67 4.46
CA ASP A 202 9.20 25.97 3.24
C ASP A 202 8.06 25.76 2.23
N ALA A 203 6.90 26.40 2.40
CA ALA A 203 5.80 26.28 1.46
C ALA A 203 6.16 26.88 0.10
N ALA A 204 5.74 26.21 -0.99
CA ALA A 204 5.92 26.70 -2.34
C ALA A 204 5.27 28.10 -2.51
N ILE A 205 5.94 28.99 -3.25
CA ILE A 205 5.41 30.32 -3.56
C ILE A 205 4.07 30.16 -4.31
N GLY A 206 2.97 30.57 -3.68
CA GLY A 206 1.61 30.44 -4.23
C GLY A 206 0.77 29.30 -3.63
N GLY A 207 1.35 28.50 -2.72
CA GLY A 207 0.65 27.42 -2.01
C GLY A 207 -0.29 27.91 -0.89
N VAL A 208 -1.13 27.00 -0.40
CA VAL A 208 -2.08 27.26 0.70
C VAL A 208 -2.12 26.07 1.65
N VAL A 209 -2.29 26.34 2.95
CA VAL A 209 -2.48 25.32 3.97
C VAL A 209 -3.93 25.37 4.45
N TYR A 210 -4.61 24.22 4.45
CA TYR A 210 -5.97 24.08 4.97
C TYR A 210 -6.01 23.12 6.15
N VAL A 211 -6.76 23.50 7.18
CA VAL A 211 -6.96 22.74 8.42
C VAL A 211 -8.45 22.44 8.61
N LEU A 212 -8.77 21.23 9.04
CA LEU A 212 -10.13 20.79 9.34
C LEU A 212 -10.15 19.92 10.60
N HIS A 213 -11.04 20.25 11.54
CA HIS A 213 -11.32 19.43 12.71
C HIS A 213 -12.62 18.65 12.52
N ILE A 214 -12.60 17.36 12.82
CA ILE A 214 -13.67 16.42 12.51
C ILE A 214 -14.02 15.65 13.77
N ALA A 215 -15.20 15.92 14.32
CA ALA A 215 -15.68 15.22 15.50
C ALA A 215 -15.95 13.73 15.22
N PRO A 216 -15.97 12.86 16.26
CA PRO A 216 -16.20 11.43 16.08
C PRO A 216 -17.50 11.10 15.34
N GLY A 217 -17.44 10.15 14.42
CA GLY A 217 -18.56 9.71 13.59
C GLY A 217 -19.07 10.73 12.56
N ARG A 218 -18.32 11.83 12.33
CA ARG A 218 -18.72 12.89 11.39
C ARG A 218 -17.98 12.78 10.06
N THR A 219 -18.69 13.15 8.99
CA THR A 219 -18.10 13.42 7.68
C THR A 219 -18.17 14.93 7.44
N GLU A 220 -17.03 15.57 7.21
CA GLU A 220 -16.96 17.00 6.98
C GLU A 220 -16.33 17.29 5.61
N PRO A 221 -16.86 18.27 4.83
CA PRO A 221 -16.29 18.67 3.55
C PRO A 221 -14.98 19.43 3.76
N PHE A 222 -14.01 19.17 2.89
CA PHE A 222 -12.68 19.75 3.00
C PHE A 222 -12.39 20.76 1.90
N ILE A 223 -12.32 20.30 0.65
CA ILE A 223 -12.06 21.16 -0.51
C ILE A 223 -12.94 20.79 -1.71
N GLU A 224 -13.07 21.75 -2.62
CA GLU A 224 -13.45 21.53 -4.01
C GLU A 224 -12.25 21.89 -4.90
N GLY A 225 -11.90 21.01 -5.85
CA GLY A 225 -10.72 21.14 -6.70
C GLY A 225 -10.11 19.79 -7.07
N THR A 226 -9.14 19.83 -7.99
CA THR A 226 -8.35 18.67 -8.43
C THR A 226 -6.87 18.95 -8.18
N PRO A 227 -6.44 18.96 -6.90
CA PRO A 227 -5.07 19.32 -6.56
C PRO A 227 -4.07 18.30 -7.11
N THR A 228 -3.02 18.81 -7.74
CA THR A 228 -1.98 18.01 -8.36
C THR A 228 -0.88 17.60 -7.39
N THR A 229 -0.50 18.52 -6.50
CA THR A 229 0.63 18.35 -5.56
C THR A 229 0.20 18.83 -4.18
N TYR A 230 0.22 17.91 -3.22
CA TYR A 230 -0.19 18.19 -1.85
C TYR A 230 0.52 17.29 -0.83
N ALA A 231 0.60 17.76 0.41
CA ALA A 231 1.08 16.99 1.57
C ALA A 231 -0.01 16.92 2.63
N LEU A 232 -0.27 15.72 3.16
CA LEU A 232 -1.30 15.44 4.17
C LEU A 232 -0.67 15.21 5.54
N GLU A 233 -1.23 15.83 6.56
CA GLU A 233 -0.89 15.66 7.96
C GLU A 233 -2.17 15.40 8.76
N PHE A 234 -2.10 14.47 9.71
CA PHE A 234 -3.24 14.08 10.54
C PHE A 234 -2.83 14.02 12.01
N ALA A 235 -3.72 14.45 12.89
CA ALA A 235 -3.60 14.26 14.33
C ALA A 235 -4.93 13.75 14.89
N ALA A 236 -4.86 12.96 15.97
CA ALA A 236 -6.03 12.41 16.64
C ALA A 236 -5.97 12.76 18.13
N GLU A 237 -6.94 13.54 18.60
CA GLU A 237 -6.99 14.05 19.97
C GLU A 237 -8.24 13.52 20.68
N PRO A 238 -8.17 13.12 21.96
CA PRO A 238 -9.36 12.74 22.72
C PRO A 238 -10.43 13.84 22.75
N VAL A 239 -11.70 13.45 22.58
CA VAL A 239 -12.86 14.32 22.81
C VAL A 239 -12.79 14.83 24.26
N GLY A 240 -12.61 16.16 24.40
CA GLY A 240 -12.41 16.83 25.70
C GLY A 240 -11.15 17.69 25.77
N ALA A 241 -10.19 17.52 24.85
CA ALA A 241 -8.98 18.35 24.81
C ALA A 241 -9.22 19.78 24.25
N VAL A 242 -10.27 19.96 23.42
CA VAL A 242 -10.42 21.18 22.61
C VAL A 242 -11.27 22.27 23.30
N ASP A 243 -12.06 21.97 24.34
CA ASP A 243 -12.96 22.97 24.97
C ASP A 243 -13.29 22.75 26.48
N ALA A 244 -12.57 21.90 27.22
CA ALA A 244 -12.88 21.71 28.64
C ALA A 244 -12.05 22.63 29.55
N PRO A 245 -12.66 23.53 30.37
CA PRO A 245 -11.98 24.06 31.54
C PRO A 245 -11.67 22.88 32.48
N ALA A 246 -10.44 22.86 33.00
CA ALA A 246 -9.91 21.86 33.93
C ALA A 246 -10.98 21.22 34.83
N GLY A 247 -11.35 19.99 34.49
CA GLY A 247 -12.27 19.15 35.24
C GLY A 247 -11.89 17.70 34.98
N GLU A 248 -10.92 17.22 35.77
CA GLU A 248 -10.39 15.87 35.75
C GLU A 248 -11.50 14.82 35.89
N GLU A 249 -11.71 13.96 34.90
CA GLU A 249 -12.26 12.63 35.18
C GLU A 249 -11.15 11.83 35.87
N SER A 250 -11.39 11.43 37.12
CA SER A 250 -10.40 10.76 37.96
C SER A 250 -10.02 9.40 37.39
N VAL A 251 -8.77 9.25 36.95
CA VAL A 251 -8.21 7.97 36.49
C VAL A 251 -8.14 6.97 37.66
N HIS A 252 -8.72 5.79 37.49
CA HIS A 252 -8.71 4.71 38.48
C HIS A 252 -7.75 3.59 38.08
N TYR A 253 -6.71 3.37 38.89
CA TYR A 253 -5.80 2.24 38.76
C TYR A 253 -6.36 1.01 39.48
N LEU A 254 -6.18 -0.17 38.91
CA LEU A 254 -6.50 -1.45 39.56
C LEU A 254 -5.37 -1.86 40.52
N HIS A 255 -4.12 -1.46 40.27
CA HIS A 255 -2.98 -1.72 41.14
C HIS A 255 -2.37 -0.43 41.71
N SER A 256 -1.05 -0.41 41.97
CA SER A 256 -0.36 0.63 42.73
C SER A 256 -0.27 2.01 42.04
N GLY A 257 -0.70 2.11 40.78
CA GLY A 257 -0.58 3.32 39.98
C GLY A 257 0.87 3.60 39.54
N PRO A 258 1.10 4.69 38.78
CA PRO A 258 2.42 5.06 38.29
C PRO A 258 3.43 5.29 39.41
N ASP A 259 4.73 5.13 39.15
CA ASP A 259 5.79 5.43 40.11
C ASP A 259 6.09 6.94 40.16
N ALA A 260 5.88 7.56 41.33
CA ALA A 260 6.14 8.99 41.55
C ALA A 260 7.64 9.33 41.54
N ALA A 261 8.54 8.36 41.74
CA ALA A 261 9.98 8.58 41.61
C ALA A 261 10.42 8.77 40.15
N ILE A 262 9.64 8.25 39.20
CA ILE A 262 9.91 8.34 37.75
C ILE A 262 9.17 9.55 37.15
N ILE A 263 7.92 9.77 37.57
CA ILE A 263 7.09 10.88 37.08
C ILE A 263 6.47 11.59 38.29
N PRO A 264 7.17 12.61 38.84
CA PRO A 264 6.82 13.22 40.13
C PRO A 264 5.60 14.15 40.05
N HIS A 265 5.39 14.87 38.94
CA HIS A 265 4.21 15.72 38.76
C HIS A 265 3.34 15.13 37.65
N ARG A 266 2.27 14.43 38.00
CA ARG A 266 1.37 13.78 37.03
C ARG A 266 0.34 14.77 36.51
N SER A 267 0.80 15.80 35.79
CA SER A 267 -0.05 16.86 35.25
C SER A 267 -1.19 16.30 34.42
N HIS A 268 -0.92 15.27 33.61
CA HIS A 268 -1.93 14.59 32.83
C HIS A 268 -1.75 13.08 32.81
N VAL A 269 -2.86 12.35 32.86
CA VAL A 269 -2.87 10.88 32.74
C VAL A 269 -3.90 10.49 31.69
N PHE A 270 -3.48 9.67 30.73
CA PHE A 270 -4.33 9.23 29.62
C PHE A 270 -4.37 7.69 29.56
N PRO A 271 -5.55 7.06 29.67
CA PRO A 271 -5.69 5.63 29.39
C PRO A 271 -5.43 5.35 27.90
N CYS A 272 -4.54 4.40 27.61
CA CYS A 272 -4.13 4.01 26.26
C CYS A 272 -5.09 2.98 25.63
N PHE A 273 -5.77 2.16 26.45
CA PHE A 273 -6.78 1.20 25.98
C PHE A 273 -8.16 1.52 26.60
N LYS A 274 -8.77 2.64 26.18
CA LYS A 274 -10.00 3.18 26.80
C LYS A 274 -11.22 2.24 26.76
N GLU A 275 -11.27 1.33 25.79
CA GLU A 275 -12.38 0.36 25.66
C GLU A 275 -12.15 -0.92 26.48
N HIS A 276 -11.03 -1.04 27.20
CA HIS A 276 -10.63 -2.27 27.88
C HIS A 276 -10.30 -2.03 29.35
N GLY A 277 -11.10 -2.63 30.24
CA GLY A 277 -10.89 -2.55 31.68
C GLY A 277 -10.84 -1.11 32.18
N ASN A 278 -9.79 -0.77 32.91
CA ASN A 278 -9.56 0.58 33.45
C ASN A 278 -8.66 1.46 32.56
N GLY A 279 -8.29 0.98 31.35
CA GLY A 279 -7.32 1.64 30.48
C GLY A 279 -6.07 0.81 30.20
N LEU A 280 -5.79 -0.20 31.03
CA LEU A 280 -4.67 -1.17 30.99
C LEU A 280 -3.25 -0.58 31.03
N LEU A 281 -2.95 0.34 30.12
CA LEU A 281 -1.71 1.10 30.03
C LEU A 281 -2.07 2.59 30.12
N PHE A 282 -1.27 3.36 30.84
CA PHE A 282 -1.50 4.79 31.04
C PHE A 282 -0.31 5.60 30.56
N ARG A 283 -0.55 6.56 29.66
CA ARG A 283 0.43 7.61 29.37
C ARG A 283 0.34 8.64 30.47
N VAL A 284 1.46 8.90 31.14
CA VAL A 284 1.58 9.87 32.22
C VAL A 284 2.52 10.98 31.75
N VAL A 285 2.05 12.22 31.85
CA VAL A 285 2.77 13.41 31.42
C VAL A 285 3.00 14.33 32.61
N ASP A 286 4.25 14.75 32.76
CA ASP A 286 4.72 15.76 33.70
C ASP A 286 5.13 17.00 32.92
N ASP A 287 4.25 18.00 32.87
CA ASP A 287 4.53 19.25 32.16
C ASP A 287 5.56 20.13 32.88
N VAL A 288 5.77 19.91 34.18
CA VAL A 288 6.73 20.69 34.99
C VAL A 288 8.15 20.33 34.58
N ASN A 289 8.41 19.03 34.41
CA ASN A 289 9.73 18.51 34.01
C ASN A 289 9.81 18.12 32.53
N GLY A 290 8.69 18.22 31.80
CA GLY A 290 8.56 17.76 30.42
C GLY A 290 8.72 16.25 30.25
N ILE A 291 8.41 15.44 31.27
CA ILE A 291 8.64 13.99 31.23
C ILE A 291 7.38 13.29 30.75
N TRP A 292 7.54 12.38 29.80
CA TRP A 292 6.50 11.45 29.40
C TRP A 292 6.93 10.05 29.79
N GLY A 293 6.00 9.25 30.28
CA GLY A 293 6.22 7.83 30.47
C GLY A 293 4.93 7.04 30.45
N PHE A 294 5.07 5.74 30.59
CA PHE A 294 3.97 4.80 30.53
C PHE A 294 3.92 3.93 31.78
N TYR A 295 2.74 3.75 32.34
CA TYR A 295 2.47 2.83 33.43
C TYR A 295 1.58 1.68 32.95
N ASN A 296 2.10 0.46 33.02
CA ASN A 296 1.33 -0.75 32.73
C ASN A 296 0.65 -1.23 34.01
N ASP A 297 -0.68 -1.20 34.04
CA ASP A 297 -1.49 -1.60 35.19
C ASP A 297 -2.00 -3.05 35.08
N THR A 298 -1.46 -3.83 34.14
CA THR A 298 -1.75 -5.26 33.99
C THR A 298 -0.68 -6.11 34.67
N ALA A 299 -1.05 -7.31 35.13
CA ALA A 299 -0.12 -8.28 35.73
C ALA A 299 0.30 -9.37 34.74
N ASP A 300 -0.45 -9.52 33.65
CA ASP A 300 -0.41 -10.64 32.72
C ASP A 300 -0.01 -10.24 31.29
N TYR A 301 0.21 -8.95 31.01
CA TYR A 301 0.67 -8.47 29.70
C TYR A 301 1.93 -7.62 29.81
N VAL A 302 2.86 -7.83 28.89
CA VAL A 302 3.89 -6.84 28.55
C VAL A 302 3.29 -5.90 27.51
N MET A 303 3.31 -4.60 27.79
CA MET A 303 2.78 -3.59 26.88
C MET A 303 3.90 -3.01 26.03
N THR A 304 3.64 -2.74 24.76
CA THR A 304 4.58 -2.01 23.89
C THR A 304 3.95 -0.69 23.47
N ALA A 305 4.69 0.40 23.62
CA ALA A 305 4.30 1.72 23.13
C ALA A 305 5.26 2.18 22.04
N ASN A 306 4.71 2.51 20.88
CA ASN A 306 5.44 3.02 19.72
C ASN A 306 5.01 4.46 19.46
N MET A 307 5.95 5.37 19.29
CA MET A 307 5.70 6.76 18.93
C MET A 307 6.45 7.12 17.65
N ARG A 308 5.72 7.59 16.64
CA ARG A 308 6.34 8.20 15.44
C ARG A 308 6.35 9.72 15.60
N TYR A 309 7.47 10.37 15.32
CA TYR A 309 7.60 11.82 15.42
C TYR A 309 8.70 12.37 14.48
N PRO A 310 8.64 13.63 14.05
CA PRO A 310 9.69 14.25 13.26
C PRO A 310 11.04 14.33 14.01
N ARG A 311 12.16 14.17 13.30
CA ARG A 311 13.49 14.33 13.90
C ARG A 311 13.73 15.74 14.47
N SER A 312 12.97 16.75 14.02
CA SER A 312 13.05 18.14 14.48
C SER A 312 12.35 18.42 15.82
N SER A 313 11.62 17.48 16.42
CA SER A 313 10.74 17.73 17.57
C SER A 313 11.42 18.08 18.90
N GLY A 314 12.74 18.26 18.96
CA GLY A 314 13.45 18.71 20.16
C GLY A 314 13.35 17.77 21.38
N VAL A 315 12.85 16.55 21.20
CA VAL A 315 12.64 15.57 22.27
C VAL A 315 13.90 14.73 22.54
N ARG A 316 14.09 14.35 23.80
CA ARG A 316 15.14 13.43 24.24
C ARG A 316 14.52 12.14 24.73
N LEU A 317 14.80 11.02 24.06
CA LEU A 317 14.31 9.71 24.47
C LEU A 317 14.97 9.24 25.78
N ALA A 318 14.20 8.54 26.60
CA ALA A 318 14.67 7.95 27.85
C ALA A 318 15.54 6.70 27.59
N PRO A 319 16.41 6.32 28.53
CA PRO A 319 17.19 5.08 28.42
C PRO A 319 16.30 3.85 28.27
N GLY A 320 16.60 2.98 27.30
CA GLY A 320 15.83 1.76 27.02
C GLY A 320 14.75 1.90 25.94
N VAL A 321 14.50 3.11 25.45
CA VAL A 321 13.65 3.33 24.27
C VAL A 321 14.44 3.03 23.00
N GLN A 322 13.93 2.10 22.20
CA GLN A 322 14.51 1.74 20.91
C GLN A 322 14.15 2.79 19.87
N THR A 323 15.06 3.08 18.95
CA THR A 323 14.84 4.05 17.87
C THR A 323 15.03 3.38 16.53
N LEU A 324 14.02 3.48 15.66
CA LEU A 324 14.03 2.99 14.29
C LEU A 324 13.83 4.17 13.33
N ALA A 325 14.42 4.07 12.13
CA ALA A 325 14.13 5.01 11.06
C ALA A 325 12.71 4.76 10.54
N ASP A 326 11.97 5.82 10.27
CA ASP A 326 10.67 5.74 9.62
C ASP A 326 10.89 5.57 8.11
N GLU A 327 10.74 4.35 7.59
CA GLU A 327 10.92 4.08 6.15
C GLU A 327 9.84 4.75 5.27
N GLU A 328 8.72 5.16 5.86
CA GLU A 328 7.63 5.85 5.18
C GLU A 328 7.83 7.38 5.14
N ARG A 329 8.68 7.94 6.03
CA ARG A 329 8.95 9.39 6.12
C ARG A 329 10.45 9.68 6.19
N ALA A 330 10.98 10.40 5.18
CA ALA A 330 12.41 10.72 5.08
C ALA A 330 13.02 11.37 6.35
N ASP A 331 12.22 12.08 7.16
CA ASP A 331 12.63 12.72 8.42
C ASP A 331 11.90 12.19 9.68
N GLY A 332 11.22 11.04 9.57
CA GLY A 332 10.49 10.43 10.68
C GLY A 332 11.36 9.54 11.57
N VAL A 333 11.04 9.51 12.85
CA VAL A 333 11.67 8.65 13.85
C VAL A 333 10.59 7.85 14.55
N ILE A 334 10.82 6.54 14.72
CA ILE A 334 9.96 5.66 15.51
C ILE A 334 10.67 5.34 16.82
N ALA A 335 10.10 5.75 17.95
CA ALA A 335 10.53 5.39 19.29
C ALA A 335 9.65 4.27 19.86
N ALA A 336 10.24 3.16 20.29
CA ALA A 336 9.53 2.00 20.81
C ALA A 336 10.00 1.65 22.22
N VAL A 337 9.06 1.37 23.13
CA VAL A 337 9.39 0.94 24.50
C VAL A 337 8.48 -0.20 24.95
N GLU A 338 9.06 -1.18 25.63
CA GLU A 338 8.32 -2.20 26.35
C GLU A 338 8.12 -1.77 27.80
N VAL A 339 6.90 -1.96 28.30
CA VAL A 339 6.44 -1.59 29.63
C VAL A 339 6.01 -2.87 30.34
N PRO A 340 6.87 -3.44 31.20
CA PRO A 340 6.55 -4.67 31.92
C PRO A 340 5.31 -4.54 32.83
N PRO A 341 4.68 -5.67 33.21
CA PRO A 341 3.56 -5.67 34.14
C PRO A 341 3.83 -4.87 35.41
N LEU A 342 2.90 -4.01 35.80
CA LEU A 342 2.93 -3.19 37.03
C LEU A 342 4.12 -2.22 37.13
N VAL A 343 4.77 -1.88 36.02
CA VAL A 343 5.95 -1.01 35.99
C VAL A 343 5.64 0.31 35.29
N THR A 344 6.25 1.39 35.79
CA THR A 344 6.33 2.68 35.08
C THR A 344 7.66 2.78 34.37
N VAL A 345 7.64 3.12 33.08
CA VAL A 345 8.84 3.30 32.26
C VAL A 345 8.86 4.72 31.71
N PRO A 346 9.95 5.49 31.90
CA PRO A 346 10.11 6.79 31.26
C PRO A 346 10.28 6.59 29.75
N PHE A 347 9.71 7.49 28.96
CA PHE A 347 9.70 7.39 27.51
C PHE A 347 10.49 8.52 26.85
N LEU A 348 10.18 9.77 27.19
CA LEU A 348 10.92 10.92 26.67
C LEU A 348 10.90 12.10 27.63
N VAL A 349 11.77 13.07 27.33
CA VAL A 349 11.80 14.41 27.91
C VAL A 349 11.66 15.43 26.79
N GLY A 350 10.66 16.31 26.90
CA GLY A 350 10.29 17.32 25.91
C GLY A 350 8.79 17.29 25.59
N ALA A 351 8.33 18.28 24.84
CA ALA A 351 6.95 18.38 24.37
C ALA A 351 6.93 18.21 22.84
N PRO A 352 6.71 16.99 22.33
CA PRO A 352 6.62 16.79 20.88
C PRO A 352 5.40 17.55 20.35
N GLU A 353 5.63 18.50 19.44
CA GLU A 353 4.56 19.26 18.78
C GLU A 353 3.71 18.38 17.83
N VAL A 354 4.33 17.34 17.26
CA VAL A 354 3.70 16.41 16.31
C VAL A 354 4.16 15.00 16.61
N PHE A 355 3.21 14.10 16.89
CA PHE A 355 3.51 12.68 17.12
C PHE A 355 2.30 11.77 16.86
N GLU A 356 2.57 10.50 16.61
CA GLU A 356 1.58 9.42 16.51
C GLU A 356 1.94 8.33 17.53
N LEU A 357 0.95 7.78 18.24
CA LEU A 357 1.15 6.71 19.22
C LEU A 357 0.39 5.43 18.82
N ALA A 358 1.04 4.29 18.97
CA ALA A 358 0.45 2.96 18.81
C ALA A 358 0.83 2.07 20.00
N PHE A 359 -0.10 1.21 20.42
CA PHE A 359 0.07 0.33 21.58
C PHE A 359 -0.27 -1.11 21.24
N SER A 360 0.46 -2.06 21.82
CA SER A 360 0.13 -3.49 21.76
C SER A 360 0.34 -4.15 23.12
N ALA A 361 -0.32 -5.29 23.33
CA ALA A 361 -0.27 -6.06 24.57
C ALA A 361 0.08 -7.51 24.24
N THR A 362 1.16 -8.04 24.86
CA THR A 362 1.61 -9.42 24.67
C THR A 362 1.48 -10.20 25.99
N PRO A 363 0.77 -11.34 26.02
CA PRO A 363 0.63 -12.14 27.24
C PRO A 363 1.99 -12.57 27.80
N VAL A 364 2.17 -12.49 29.12
CA VAL A 364 3.33 -13.02 29.82
C VAL A 364 3.24 -14.53 29.79
N THR A 365 4.02 -15.19 28.92
CA THR A 365 4.13 -16.65 28.91
C THR A 365 4.64 -17.12 30.27
N SER A 366 3.78 -17.81 31.01
CA SER A 366 4.12 -18.55 32.22
C SER A 366 5.23 -19.57 31.90
N VAL A 367 6.48 -19.22 32.19
CA VAL A 367 7.60 -20.16 32.11
C VAL A 367 7.54 -21.04 33.35
N ALA A 368 7.04 -22.26 33.20
CA ALA A 368 7.29 -23.34 34.15
C ALA A 368 8.82 -23.48 34.36
N PRO A 369 9.30 -23.69 35.59
CA PRO A 369 10.73 -23.66 35.88
C PRO A 369 11.45 -24.81 35.17
N PRO A 370 12.57 -24.55 34.46
CA PRO A 370 13.39 -25.61 33.88
C PRO A 370 14.14 -26.39 34.98
N PRO A 371 14.37 -27.69 34.79
CA PRO A 371 15.18 -28.49 35.72
C PRO A 371 16.66 -28.02 35.66
N PRO A 372 17.42 -28.16 36.77
CA PRO A 372 18.77 -27.64 36.85
C PRO A 372 19.72 -28.40 35.92
N GLN A 373 20.27 -27.73 34.91
CA GLN A 373 21.37 -28.26 34.11
C GLN A 373 22.72 -27.72 34.59
N GLN A 374 23.65 -28.65 34.67
CA GLN A 374 25.00 -28.53 35.20
C GLN A 374 25.87 -27.59 34.36
N GLN A 375 26.72 -26.84 35.04
CA GLN A 375 27.74 -25.98 34.45
C GLN A 375 28.68 -26.78 33.54
N GLN A 376 28.77 -26.40 32.27
CA GLN A 376 29.98 -26.63 31.48
C GLN A 376 30.46 -25.31 30.86
N GLN A 377 31.74 -25.05 31.09
CA GLN A 377 32.46 -23.83 30.84
C GLN A 377 32.69 -23.60 29.33
N GLN A 378 32.56 -22.34 28.94
CA GLN A 378 33.01 -21.80 27.66
C GLN A 378 34.54 -21.88 27.54
N LEU A 379 35.02 -22.32 26.38
CA LEU A 379 36.34 -22.02 25.84
C LEU A 379 36.16 -21.36 24.46
N THR A 380 36.91 -20.28 24.26
CA THR A 380 36.91 -19.34 23.14
C THR A 380 37.45 -19.94 21.83
N PRO A 381 37.11 -19.34 20.66
CA PRO A 381 37.65 -19.76 19.37
C PRO A 381 38.93 -18.97 19.00
N ALA A 382 39.87 -19.66 18.35
CA ALA A 382 41.01 -19.04 17.69
C ALA A 382 40.90 -19.22 16.16
N THR A 383 41.02 -18.07 15.52
CA THR A 383 41.27 -17.71 14.12
C THR A 383 42.15 -18.70 13.34
N ASN A 384 41.89 -18.86 12.04
CA ASN A 384 42.93 -18.77 11.02
C ASN A 384 42.37 -18.59 9.60
N ALA A 385 42.81 -17.51 8.96
CA ALA A 385 42.73 -17.27 7.54
C ALA A 385 43.86 -18.01 6.81
N ARG A 386 43.63 -18.45 5.57
CA ARG A 386 44.67 -18.68 4.57
C ARG A 386 44.14 -18.48 3.14
N THR A 387 45.02 -17.88 2.35
CA THR A 387 44.90 -17.26 1.03
C THR A 387 44.96 -18.26 -0.13
N ALA A 388 44.24 -17.93 -1.22
CA ALA A 388 44.44 -18.03 -2.70
C ALA A 388 45.64 -18.86 -3.27
N PRO A 389 45.71 -19.26 -4.59
CA PRO A 389 45.23 -18.50 -5.76
C PRO A 389 44.91 -19.24 -7.11
N HIS A 390 44.50 -18.42 -8.09
CA HIS A 390 44.76 -18.46 -9.56
C HIS A 390 44.13 -19.51 -10.50
N GLY A 391 43.65 -19.00 -11.64
CA GLY A 391 43.46 -19.72 -12.90
C GLY A 391 42.38 -19.07 -13.77
N GLY A 392 42.77 -18.21 -14.71
CA GLY A 392 41.88 -17.71 -15.76
C GLY A 392 41.83 -18.70 -16.92
N ASP A 393 40.72 -18.69 -17.67
CA ASP A 393 40.69 -19.01 -19.09
C ASP A 393 39.46 -18.40 -19.78
N ASP A 394 39.71 -18.06 -21.03
CA ASP A 394 38.95 -17.28 -21.99
C ASP A 394 37.94 -18.17 -22.76
N VAL A 395 36.65 -17.79 -22.81
CA VAL A 395 35.66 -18.33 -23.76
C VAL A 395 34.72 -17.22 -24.20
N GLY A 396 34.61 -17.03 -25.52
CA GLY A 396 33.79 -16.01 -26.18
C GLY A 396 32.27 -16.11 -25.93
N PRO A 397 31.49 -15.16 -26.47
CA PRO A 397 30.13 -14.90 -26.02
C PRO A 397 29.21 -16.07 -26.37
N LEU A 398 28.75 -16.79 -25.35
CA LEU A 398 27.52 -17.58 -25.44
C LEU A 398 26.38 -16.58 -25.70
N GLU A 399 25.66 -16.77 -26.80
CA GLU A 399 24.31 -16.24 -26.95
C GLU A 399 23.51 -16.65 -25.72
N THR A 400 23.15 -15.67 -24.90
CA THR A 400 22.28 -15.87 -23.75
C THR A 400 20.85 -16.04 -24.27
N PRO A 401 20.15 -17.13 -23.91
CA PRO A 401 18.73 -17.26 -24.23
C PRO A 401 17.94 -16.16 -23.50
N PRO A 402 16.84 -15.66 -24.08
CA PRO A 402 16.02 -14.63 -23.47
C PRO A 402 15.46 -15.10 -22.10
N PRO A 403 15.48 -14.26 -21.05
CA PRO A 403 14.87 -14.58 -19.77
C PRO A 403 13.35 -14.29 -19.76
N ALA A 404 12.63 -14.83 -18.79
CA ALA A 404 11.75 -15.97 -19.03
C ALA A 404 10.29 -15.47 -19.00
N LEU A 405 9.41 -16.08 -19.80
CA LEU A 405 7.95 -16.00 -19.66
C LEU A 405 7.55 -16.25 -18.19
N PRO A 406 6.36 -15.81 -17.70
CA PRO A 406 5.87 -16.29 -16.41
C PRO A 406 6.04 -17.81 -16.40
N VAL A 407 6.88 -18.30 -15.49
CA VAL A 407 7.34 -19.68 -15.56
C VAL A 407 6.17 -20.55 -15.09
N PRO A 408 5.69 -21.49 -15.92
CA PRO A 408 4.73 -22.47 -15.45
C PRO A 408 5.29 -23.21 -14.24
N GLU A 409 4.45 -23.51 -13.26
CA GLU A 409 4.85 -24.33 -12.13
C GLU A 409 5.23 -25.73 -12.65
N GLU A 410 6.51 -26.11 -12.53
CA GLU A 410 7.00 -27.42 -13.01
C GLU A 410 6.39 -28.59 -12.23
N ALA A 411 6.00 -28.36 -10.97
CA ALA A 411 5.33 -29.33 -10.11
C ALA A 411 4.37 -28.62 -9.14
N PRO A 412 3.17 -28.22 -9.60
CA PRO A 412 2.23 -27.49 -8.75
C PRO A 412 1.80 -28.36 -7.57
N VAL A 413 1.96 -27.83 -6.36
CA VAL A 413 1.53 -28.48 -5.11
C VAL A 413 0.17 -27.94 -4.71
N TYR A 414 -0.83 -28.81 -4.74
CA TYR A 414 -2.18 -28.51 -4.26
C TYR A 414 -2.30 -28.89 -2.78
N SER A 415 -3.02 -28.08 -2.02
CA SER A 415 -3.35 -28.39 -0.62
C SER A 415 -4.49 -29.39 -0.52
N HIS A 416 -5.32 -29.50 -1.56
CA HIS A 416 -6.44 -30.43 -1.64
C HIS A 416 -6.35 -31.33 -2.88
N ALA A 417 -7.50 -31.76 -3.43
CA ALA A 417 -7.60 -32.80 -4.45
C ALA A 417 -6.93 -32.45 -5.79
N GLY A 418 -6.56 -31.18 -6.01
CA GLY A 418 -6.04 -30.70 -7.28
C GLY A 418 -7.14 -30.50 -8.33
N PRO A 419 -6.77 -30.05 -9.55
CA PRO A 419 -7.70 -29.79 -10.63
C PRO A 419 -8.38 -31.06 -11.13
N ASP A 420 -9.67 -30.96 -11.46
CA ASP A 420 -10.48 -32.06 -11.94
C ASP A 420 -10.14 -32.40 -13.40
N ALA A 421 -9.47 -33.53 -13.59
CA ALA A 421 -9.08 -34.05 -14.89
C ALA A 421 -10.29 -34.41 -15.79
N ALA A 422 -11.50 -34.57 -15.25
CA ALA A 422 -12.71 -34.73 -16.05
C ALA A 422 -13.14 -33.41 -16.72
N VAL A 423 -12.81 -32.26 -16.12
CA VAL A 423 -13.10 -30.92 -16.65
C VAL A 423 -12.00 -30.45 -17.59
N VAL A 424 -10.74 -30.62 -17.18
CA VAL A 424 -9.55 -30.24 -17.97
C VAL A 424 -8.58 -31.42 -18.05
N PRO A 425 -8.76 -32.32 -19.05
CA PRO A 425 -7.99 -33.57 -19.13
C PRO A 425 -6.52 -33.37 -19.49
N HIS A 426 -6.18 -32.23 -20.08
CA HIS A 426 -4.82 -31.88 -20.48
C HIS A 426 -4.49 -30.49 -19.94
N VAL A 427 -3.43 -30.41 -19.14
CA VAL A 427 -2.90 -29.17 -18.59
C VAL A 427 -1.42 -29.13 -18.95
N ASP A 428 -1.07 -28.25 -19.88
CA ASP A 428 0.32 -28.05 -20.32
C ASP A 428 1.07 -27.09 -19.39
N GLU A 429 0.36 -26.09 -18.85
CA GLU A 429 0.95 -25.09 -17.96
C GLU A 429 0.01 -24.75 -16.80
N VAL A 430 0.60 -24.58 -15.62
CA VAL A 430 -0.09 -24.16 -14.40
C VAL A 430 0.55 -22.89 -13.86
N TYR A 431 -0.28 -21.94 -13.46
CA TYR A 431 0.17 -20.68 -12.87
C TYR A 431 -0.57 -20.41 -11.56
N LYS A 432 0.14 -20.12 -10.48
CA LYS A 432 -0.46 -19.61 -9.25
C LYS A 432 -0.96 -18.19 -9.46
N CYS A 433 -2.22 -17.92 -9.12
CA CYS A 433 -2.84 -16.60 -9.24
C CYS A 433 -2.57 -15.73 -8.01
N PHE A 434 -2.38 -16.31 -6.82
CA PHE A 434 -2.02 -15.61 -5.59
C PHE A 434 -0.68 -16.14 -5.04
N LYS A 435 0.43 -15.83 -5.72
CA LYS A 435 1.75 -16.43 -5.45
C LYS A 435 2.25 -16.26 -4.01
N ASP A 436 1.88 -15.17 -3.33
CA ASP A 436 2.33 -14.87 -1.96
C ASP A 436 1.38 -15.38 -0.86
N HIS A 437 0.31 -16.08 -1.24
CA HIS A 437 -0.69 -16.59 -0.30
C HIS A 437 -0.73 -18.11 -0.29
N GLY A 438 -0.09 -18.69 0.75
CA GLY A 438 -0.11 -20.12 0.99
C GLY A 438 0.46 -20.89 -0.21
N ASN A 439 -0.35 -21.75 -0.81
CA ASN A 439 0.06 -22.54 -1.97
C ASN A 439 -0.28 -21.91 -3.33
N GLY A 440 -0.85 -20.71 -3.35
CA GLY A 440 -1.31 -20.05 -4.58
C GLY A 440 -2.81 -19.75 -4.61
N LEU A 441 -3.61 -20.41 -3.74
CA LEU A 441 -5.08 -20.36 -3.58
C LEU A 441 -5.91 -20.72 -4.82
N LEU A 442 -5.61 -20.09 -5.96
CA LEU A 442 -6.25 -20.27 -7.25
C LEU A 442 -5.16 -20.53 -8.29
N PHE A 443 -5.39 -21.48 -9.17
CA PHE A 443 -4.45 -21.88 -10.21
C PHE A 443 -5.09 -21.68 -11.58
N ARG A 444 -4.41 -20.94 -12.47
CA ARG A 444 -4.76 -20.89 -13.90
C ARG A 444 -4.14 -22.09 -14.59
N LEU A 445 -4.97 -22.82 -15.32
CA LEU A 445 -4.62 -24.03 -16.06
C LEU A 445 -4.72 -23.72 -17.55
N VAL A 446 -3.67 -24.02 -18.30
CA VAL A 446 -3.61 -23.79 -19.75
C VAL A 446 -3.48 -25.11 -20.47
N ASP A 447 -4.46 -25.40 -21.33
CA ASP A 447 -4.48 -26.48 -22.31
C ASP A 447 -4.08 -25.87 -23.67
N LYS A 448 -2.81 -26.01 -24.04
CA LYS A 448 -2.27 -25.53 -25.32
C LYS A 448 -2.80 -26.33 -26.50
N MET A 449 -3.11 -27.61 -26.30
CA MET A 449 -3.63 -28.47 -27.37
C MET A 449 -5.01 -28.00 -27.84
N GLN A 450 -5.91 -27.67 -26.91
CA GLN A 450 -7.25 -27.19 -27.24
C GLN A 450 -7.38 -25.66 -27.21
N ARG A 451 -6.30 -24.95 -26.83
CA ARG A 451 -6.25 -23.51 -26.62
C ARG A 451 -7.28 -23.04 -25.60
N ARG A 452 -7.38 -23.75 -24.47
CA ARG A 452 -8.38 -23.48 -23.42
C ARG A 452 -7.72 -23.08 -22.13
N TRP A 453 -8.38 -22.18 -21.42
CA TRP A 453 -8.01 -21.79 -20.08
C TRP A 453 -9.08 -22.28 -19.11
N ALA A 454 -8.63 -22.74 -17.95
CA ALA A 454 -9.47 -23.11 -16.82
C ALA A 454 -8.86 -22.56 -15.53
N PHE A 455 -9.63 -22.59 -14.46
CA PHE A 455 -9.17 -22.22 -13.13
C PHE A 455 -9.55 -23.29 -12.12
N TYR A 456 -8.62 -23.60 -11.22
CA TYR A 456 -8.86 -24.46 -10.07
C TYR A 456 -8.72 -23.67 -8.78
N ASN A 457 -9.77 -23.63 -7.97
CA ASN A 457 -9.77 -23.02 -6.66
C ASN A 457 -9.45 -24.07 -5.60
N ASP A 458 -8.29 -23.95 -4.98
CA ASP A 458 -7.78 -24.91 -4.00
C ASP A 458 -8.12 -24.52 -2.55
N THR A 459 -9.06 -23.61 -2.36
CA THR A 459 -9.56 -23.21 -1.04
C THR A 459 -10.84 -23.97 -0.67
N GLN A 460 -11.19 -23.99 0.63
CA GLN A 460 -12.41 -24.60 1.14
C GLN A 460 -13.49 -23.57 1.53
N ASP A 461 -13.09 -22.33 1.79
CA ASP A 461 -13.93 -21.28 2.39
C ASP A 461 -13.99 -20.01 1.54
N VAL A 462 -13.37 -19.98 0.36
CA VAL A 462 -13.26 -18.79 -0.48
C VAL A 462 -13.82 -19.05 -1.89
N VAL A 463 -14.65 -18.14 -2.38
CA VAL A 463 -15.04 -18.08 -3.79
C VAL A 463 -14.08 -17.14 -4.50
N ALA A 464 -13.44 -17.65 -5.55
CA ALA A 464 -12.54 -16.86 -6.38
C ALA A 464 -13.31 -16.25 -7.57
N SER A 465 -13.29 -14.93 -7.69
CA SER A 465 -13.82 -14.20 -8.83
C SER A 465 -12.67 -13.84 -9.78
N VAL A 466 -12.68 -14.46 -10.96
CA VAL A 466 -11.75 -14.22 -12.06
C VAL A 466 -12.37 -13.21 -13.02
N ARG A 467 -11.63 -12.16 -13.35
CA ARG A 467 -12.02 -11.16 -14.34
C ARG A 467 -10.90 -10.98 -15.34
N VAL A 468 -11.17 -11.15 -16.62
CA VAL A 468 -10.17 -11.00 -17.68
C VAL A 468 -10.68 -10.10 -18.78
N GLN A 469 -9.83 -9.18 -19.22
CA GLN A 469 -10.07 -8.34 -20.38
C GLN A 469 -9.12 -8.72 -21.51
N PHE A 470 -9.69 -9.01 -22.68
CA PHE A 470 -8.94 -9.30 -23.91
C PHE A 470 -8.98 -8.08 -24.84
N PRO A 471 -7.98 -7.91 -25.73
CA PRO A 471 -7.93 -6.79 -26.67
C PRO A 471 -9.11 -6.83 -27.65
N PRO A 472 -9.54 -5.67 -28.17
CA PRO A 472 -10.54 -5.60 -29.23
C PRO A 472 -10.13 -6.44 -30.45
N GLY A 473 -10.97 -7.41 -30.83
CA GLY A 473 -10.71 -8.32 -31.95
C GLY A 473 -10.10 -9.68 -31.57
N ALA A 474 -9.85 -9.94 -30.29
CA ALA A 474 -9.47 -11.28 -29.82
C ALA A 474 -10.55 -12.31 -30.16
N ARG A 475 -10.15 -13.48 -30.68
CA ARG A 475 -11.05 -14.56 -31.08
C ARG A 475 -11.26 -15.51 -29.92
N ILE A 476 -12.19 -15.15 -29.04
CA ILE A 476 -12.44 -15.84 -27.77
C ILE A 476 -13.84 -16.46 -27.76
N GLN A 477 -13.92 -17.73 -27.41
CA GLN A 477 -15.16 -18.45 -27.13
C GLN A 477 -15.27 -18.65 -25.61
N LEU A 478 -16.44 -18.33 -25.05
CA LEU A 478 -16.71 -18.55 -23.63
C LEU A 478 -16.99 -20.02 -23.36
N LEU A 479 -16.47 -20.51 -22.25
CA LEU A 479 -16.69 -21.87 -21.78
C LEU A 479 -17.35 -21.85 -20.39
N GLY A 480 -17.99 -22.97 -20.06
CA GLY A 480 -18.63 -23.17 -18.76
C GLY A 480 -19.67 -22.09 -18.46
N HIS A 481 -19.61 -21.55 -17.25
CA HIS A 481 -20.46 -20.46 -16.76
C HIS A 481 -19.76 -19.09 -16.80
N THR A 482 -18.75 -18.94 -17.66
CA THR A 482 -18.11 -17.64 -17.90
C THR A 482 -19.11 -16.68 -18.54
N VAL A 483 -19.22 -15.48 -17.97
CA VAL A 483 -20.13 -14.44 -18.45
C VAL A 483 -19.35 -13.28 -19.05
N ALA A 484 -19.87 -12.71 -20.13
CA ALA A 484 -19.36 -11.45 -20.67
C ALA A 484 -20.15 -10.29 -20.04
N GLY A 485 -19.45 -9.42 -19.32
CA GLY A 485 -19.95 -8.14 -18.84
C GLY A 485 -19.39 -6.99 -19.66
N ARG A 486 -19.86 -5.78 -19.32
CA ARG A 486 -19.17 -4.54 -19.69
C ARG A 486 -18.50 -4.00 -18.45
N ASP A 487 -17.25 -3.63 -18.60
CA ASP A 487 -16.54 -2.84 -17.60
C ASP A 487 -17.22 -1.46 -17.51
N PRO A 488 -17.72 -1.04 -16.33
CA PRO A 488 -18.45 0.21 -16.17
C PRO A 488 -17.57 1.46 -16.28
N GLU A 489 -16.26 1.33 -16.15
CA GLU A 489 -15.29 2.43 -16.24
C GLU A 489 -14.77 2.62 -17.67
N THR A 490 -14.46 1.51 -18.36
CA THR A 490 -13.82 1.53 -19.68
C THR A 490 -14.76 1.23 -20.84
N GLY A 491 -15.94 0.66 -20.57
CA GLY A 491 -16.88 0.17 -21.59
C GLY A 491 -16.41 -1.06 -22.36
N GLY A 492 -15.23 -1.61 -22.02
CA GLY A 492 -14.66 -2.81 -22.61
C GLY A 492 -15.42 -4.08 -22.24
N VAL A 493 -15.23 -5.15 -23.02
CA VAL A 493 -15.81 -6.47 -22.71
C VAL A 493 -14.96 -7.13 -21.63
N LEU A 494 -15.58 -7.38 -20.48
CA LEU A 494 -14.96 -8.02 -19.33
C LEU A 494 -15.51 -9.44 -19.21
N TYR A 495 -14.64 -10.44 -19.12
CA TYR A 495 -15.04 -11.84 -18.98
C TYR A 495 -14.90 -12.26 -17.53
N GLU A 496 -16.01 -12.62 -16.90
CA GLU A 496 -16.05 -12.94 -15.48
C GLU A 496 -16.37 -14.42 -15.26
N LEU A 497 -15.70 -15.03 -14.29
CA LEU A 497 -15.94 -16.39 -13.85
C LEU A 497 -15.82 -16.44 -12.32
N ARG A 498 -16.82 -17.02 -11.65
CA ARG A 498 -16.72 -17.38 -10.23
C ARG A 498 -16.36 -18.85 -10.10
N VAL A 499 -15.34 -19.14 -9.32
CA VAL A 499 -14.82 -20.48 -9.07
C VAL A 499 -15.00 -20.78 -7.58
N HIS A 500 -15.90 -21.68 -7.27
CA HIS A 500 -16.23 -22.09 -5.91
C HIS A 500 -15.08 -22.87 -5.26
N PRO A 501 -15.07 -22.98 -3.91
CA PRO A 501 -14.14 -23.85 -3.21
C PRO A 501 -14.03 -25.25 -3.83
N LEU A 502 -12.79 -25.71 -4.05
CA LEU A 502 -12.45 -27.01 -4.63
C LEU A 502 -12.99 -27.25 -6.06
N GLU A 503 -13.47 -26.21 -6.75
CA GLU A 503 -13.99 -26.31 -8.11
C GLU A 503 -12.90 -26.14 -9.16
N THR A 504 -12.99 -26.92 -10.24
CA THR A 504 -12.30 -26.64 -11.50
C THR A 504 -13.32 -26.16 -12.53
N ALA A 505 -13.14 -24.94 -13.05
CA ALA A 505 -14.08 -24.32 -13.97
C ALA A 505 -13.38 -23.88 -15.27
N LEU A 506 -13.98 -24.21 -16.42
CA LEU A 506 -13.53 -23.74 -17.73
C LEU A 506 -13.83 -22.25 -17.88
N PHE A 507 -12.89 -21.52 -18.48
CA PHE A 507 -13.00 -20.08 -18.68
C PHE A 507 -13.27 -19.72 -20.14
N VAL A 508 -12.24 -19.83 -20.97
CA VAL A 508 -12.32 -19.44 -22.39
C VAL A 508 -11.51 -20.37 -23.29
N GLN A 509 -11.81 -20.32 -24.58
CA GLN A 509 -11.06 -20.95 -25.65
C GLN A 509 -10.68 -19.93 -26.72
N GLY A 510 -9.43 -19.93 -27.17
CA GLY A 510 -9.00 -19.03 -28.26
C GLY A 510 -7.54 -18.63 -28.21
N ASP A 511 -7.14 -17.77 -29.15
CA ASP A 511 -5.80 -17.20 -29.23
C ASP A 511 -5.69 -15.99 -28.30
N VAL A 512 -4.89 -16.13 -27.25
CA VAL A 512 -4.75 -15.15 -26.16
C VAL A 512 -3.28 -14.85 -25.95
N ASP A 513 -2.81 -13.74 -26.53
CA ASP A 513 -1.41 -13.28 -26.39
C ASP A 513 -1.28 -12.06 -25.45
N VAL A 514 -2.35 -11.26 -25.32
CA VAL A 514 -2.39 -10.03 -24.52
C VAL A 514 -3.69 -10.04 -23.74
N PHE A 515 -3.63 -9.86 -22.43
CA PHE A 515 -4.79 -9.87 -21.56
C PHE A 515 -4.47 -9.17 -20.25
N THR A 516 -5.50 -8.62 -19.60
CA THR A 516 -5.41 -8.09 -18.24
C THR A 516 -6.26 -8.98 -17.35
N THR A 517 -5.70 -9.54 -16.29
CA THR A 517 -6.41 -10.39 -15.32
C THR A 517 -6.54 -9.69 -13.98
N LYS A 518 -7.70 -9.81 -13.34
CA LYS A 518 -7.96 -9.42 -11.96
C LYS A 518 -8.56 -10.62 -11.23
N PHE A 519 -8.04 -10.91 -10.05
CA PHE A 519 -8.54 -11.96 -9.16
C PHE A 519 -9.05 -11.30 -7.87
N VAL A 520 -10.21 -11.74 -7.40
CA VAL A 520 -10.76 -11.33 -6.10
C VAL A 520 -11.14 -12.60 -5.35
N ALA A 521 -10.75 -12.68 -4.08
CA ALA A 521 -11.07 -13.79 -3.19
C ALA A 521 -12.10 -13.32 -2.15
N GLU A 522 -13.29 -13.91 -2.14
CA GLU A 522 -14.36 -13.59 -1.19
C GLU A 522 -14.60 -14.78 -0.26
N ARG A 523 -14.51 -14.58 1.06
CA ARG A 523 -14.90 -15.61 2.03
C ARG A 523 -16.39 -15.89 1.96
N VAL A 524 -16.75 -17.17 1.95
CA VAL A 524 -18.14 -17.62 2.07
C VAL A 524 -18.58 -17.33 3.50
N GLN A 525 -19.49 -16.37 3.70
CA GLN A 525 -20.18 -16.22 4.99
C GLN A 525 -21.05 -17.45 5.21
N THR A 526 -20.66 -18.29 6.17
CA THR A 526 -21.49 -19.38 6.72
C THR A 526 -22.55 -18.85 7.66
#